data_AF-A0A2E9HG45-F1
#
_entry.id   AF-A0A2E9HG45-F1
#
_cell.length_a   1.000
_cell.length_b   1.000
_cell.length_c   1.000
_cell.angle_alpha   90.00
_cell.angle_beta   90.00
_cell.angle_gamma   90.00
#
_symmetry.space_group_name_H-M   'P 1'
#
loop_
_entity.id
_entity.type
_entity.pdbx_description
1 polymer ?
#
loop_
_entity_poly.entity_id
_entity_poly.type
_entity_poly.pdbx_seq_one_letter_code
_entity_poly.pdbx_strand_id
1 'polypeptide(L)' 'MRRGVAPVERVSAAPRVADQAAAPEGMSAVSAVNAGDAAPVDGDRVAQIRKAIEDGTYPLIPNEIADGIIAAGLFQIIGE' A
#
# COMPACT_ATOMS: atom_id res chain seq x y z
N MET A 1 13.83 25.33 39.81
CA MET A 1 12.55 24.88 39.22
C MET A 1 12.80 23.55 38.51
N ARG A 2 12.45 22.40 39.12
CA ARG A 2 12.51 21.09 38.44
C ARG A 2 11.09 20.64 38.11
N ARG A 3 10.78 20.54 36.82
CA ARG A 3 9.49 20.05 36.30
C ARG A 3 9.60 18.53 36.15
N GLY A 4 8.95 17.79 37.05
CA GLY A 4 8.80 16.34 36.92
C GLY A 4 7.79 16.02 35.82
N VAL A 5 8.12 15.09 34.93
CA VAL A 5 7.22 14.56 33.90
C VAL A 5 6.43 13.38 34.49
N ALA A 6 5.12 13.35 34.23
CA ALA A 6 4.21 12.32 34.74
C ALA A 6 4.41 10.97 34.00
N PRO A 7 4.19 9.82 34.66
CA PRO A 7 4.39 8.51 34.05
C PRO A 7 3.32 8.23 32.97
N VAL A 8 3.77 7.70 31.82
CA VAL A 8 2.90 7.26 30.72
C VAL A 8 2.35 5.87 31.04
N GLU A 9 1.03 5.74 31.04
CA GLU A 9 0.32 4.48 31.26
C GLU A 9 0.41 3.59 30.00
N ARG A 10 0.70 2.30 30.18
CA ARG A 10 0.80 1.36 29.05
C ARG A 10 -0.59 0.97 28.57
N VAL A 11 -0.84 1.14 27.28
CA VAL A 11 -2.05 0.64 26.61
C VAL A 11 -2.04 -0.90 26.61
N SER A 12 -3.12 -1.48 27.10
CA SER A 12 -3.36 -2.92 27.11
C SER A 12 -3.56 -3.47 25.70
N ALA A 13 -3.02 -4.67 25.44
CA ALA A 13 -3.06 -5.34 24.15
C ALA A 13 -4.50 -5.64 23.68
N ALA A 14 -4.75 -5.45 22.38
CA ALA A 14 -6.03 -5.70 21.73
C ALA A 14 -6.40 -7.20 21.71
N PRO A 15 -7.69 -7.55 21.81
CA PRO A 15 -8.15 -8.94 21.73
C PRO A 15 -7.97 -9.51 20.31
N ARG A 16 -7.50 -10.76 20.21
CA ARG A 16 -7.48 -11.49 18.93
C ARG A 16 -8.90 -11.79 18.49
N VAL A 17 -9.28 -11.25 17.34
CA VAL A 17 -10.53 -11.61 16.65
C VAL A 17 -10.29 -12.96 15.95
N ALA A 18 -11.11 -13.94 16.31
CA ALA A 18 -11.11 -15.26 15.70
C ALA A 18 -11.49 -15.18 14.22
N ASP A 19 -10.82 -16.00 13.43
CA ASP A 19 -11.04 -16.26 12.01
C ASP A 19 -12.53 -16.49 11.70
N GLN A 20 -13.17 -15.53 11.06
CA GLN A 20 -14.48 -15.73 10.45
C GLN A 20 -14.56 -14.85 9.20
N ALA A 21 -14.13 -15.42 8.08
CA ALA A 21 -14.45 -14.95 6.75
C ALA A 21 -15.97 -14.98 6.54
N ALA A 22 -16.66 -13.94 7.00
CA ALA A 22 -18.01 -13.63 6.56
C ALA A 22 -17.87 -12.76 5.32
N ALA A 23 -17.96 -13.39 4.14
CA ALA A 23 -18.07 -12.67 2.89
C ALA A 23 -19.34 -11.79 2.93
N PRO A 24 -19.27 -10.48 2.62
CA PRO A 24 -20.45 -9.65 2.53
C PRO A 24 -21.28 -10.08 1.30
N GLU A 25 -22.38 -10.76 1.57
CA GLU A 25 -23.45 -11.03 0.61
C GLU A 25 -23.97 -9.69 0.05
N GLY A 26 -23.56 -9.36 -1.19
CA GLY A 26 -24.06 -8.18 -1.91
C GLY A 26 -23.01 -7.36 -2.66
N MET A 27 -21.71 -7.58 -2.43
CA MET A 27 -20.67 -7.00 -3.27
C MET A 27 -20.31 -8.00 -4.36
N SER A 28 -20.63 -7.69 -5.62
CA SER A 28 -20.09 -8.41 -6.76
C SER A 28 -18.57 -8.36 -6.63
N ALA A 29 -17.96 -9.49 -6.25
CA ALA A 29 -16.53 -9.59 -6.06
C ALA A 29 -15.90 -9.28 -7.42
N VAL A 30 -15.39 -8.05 -7.57
CA VAL A 30 -14.47 -7.74 -8.66
C VAL A 30 -13.28 -8.65 -8.42
N SER A 31 -13.21 -9.72 -9.21
CA SER A 31 -12.05 -10.61 -9.18
C SER A 31 -10.86 -9.72 -9.48
N ALA A 32 -9.93 -9.61 -8.54
CA ALA A 32 -8.66 -8.94 -8.79
C ALA A 32 -8.10 -9.55 -10.07
N VAL A 33 -7.96 -8.73 -11.12
CA VAL A 33 -7.45 -9.18 -12.41
C VAL A 33 -6.02 -9.61 -12.15
N ASN A 34 -5.84 -10.90 -11.90
CA ASN A 34 -4.56 -11.51 -11.67
C ASN A 34 -3.90 -11.56 -13.05
N ALA A 35 -3.07 -10.57 -13.35
CA ALA A 35 -2.42 -10.46 -14.65
C ALA A 35 -1.43 -11.62 -14.92
N GLY A 36 -1.25 -12.53 -13.94
CA GLY A 36 -0.31 -13.64 -14.00
C GLY A 36 1.13 -13.14 -14.14
N ASP A 37 2.08 -14.08 -14.28
CA ASP A 37 3.49 -13.76 -14.55
C ASP A 37 3.72 -13.10 -15.93
N ALA A 38 2.68 -12.99 -16.75
CA ALA A 38 2.74 -12.57 -18.16
C ALA A 38 1.85 -11.36 -18.45
N ALA A 39 1.62 -10.48 -17.47
CA ALA A 39 1.09 -9.16 -17.75
C ALA A 39 1.91 -8.56 -18.92
N PRO A 40 1.28 -8.10 -20.01
CA PRO A 40 2.03 -7.57 -21.15
C PRO A 40 2.74 -6.28 -20.74
N VAL A 41 3.99 -6.41 -20.30
CA VAL A 41 4.86 -5.29 -19.95
C VAL A 41 5.63 -4.87 -21.20
N ASP A 42 5.52 -3.60 -21.55
CA ASP A 42 6.31 -2.99 -22.60
C ASP A 42 7.72 -2.67 -22.07
N GLY A 43 8.71 -3.48 -22.45
CA GLY A 43 10.10 -3.34 -22.01
C GLY A 43 10.79 -2.07 -22.51
N ASP A 44 10.48 -1.63 -23.74
CA ASP A 44 11.05 -0.41 -24.30
C ASP A 44 10.54 0.81 -23.55
N ARG A 45 9.25 0.81 -23.20
CA ARG A 45 8.66 1.86 -22.35
C ARG A 45 9.30 1.89 -20.96
N VAL A 46 9.56 0.74 -20.35
CA VAL A 46 10.23 0.66 -19.04
C VAL A 46 11.64 1.26 -19.12
N ALA A 47 12.40 0.97 -20.18
CA ALA A 47 13.73 1.54 -20.37
C ALA A 47 13.71 3.06 -20.51
N GLN A 48 12.78 3.61 -21.29
CA GLN A 48 12.61 5.07 -21.45
C GLN A 48 12.25 5.75 -20.13
N ILE A 49 11.33 5.18 -19.35
CA ILE A 49 10.93 5.72 -18.05
C ILE A 49 12.12 5.73 -17.08
N ARG A 50 12.91 4.64 -17.01
CA ARG A 50 14.11 4.58 -16.16
C ARG A 50 15.10 5.70 -16.52
N LYS A 51 15.36 5.90 -17.82
CA LYS A 51 16.23 6.97 -18.29
C LYS A 51 15.71 8.35 -17.90
N ALA A 52 14.41 8.60 -18.05
CA ALA A 52 13.79 9.87 -17.66
C ALA A 52 13.83 10.13 -16.14
N ILE A 53 13.80 9.08 -15.32
CA ILE A 53 13.97 9.19 -13.86
C ILE A 53 15.43 9.54 -13.53
N GLU A 54 16.40 8.88 -14.16
CA GLU A 54 17.83 9.18 -14.00
C GLU A 54 18.16 10.63 -14.40
N ASP A 55 17.58 11.10 -15.50
CA ASP A 55 17.76 12.46 -16.02
C ASP A 55 16.93 13.50 -15.24
N GLY A 56 16.09 13.07 -14.29
CA GLY A 56 15.25 13.95 -13.46
C GLY A 56 14.09 14.61 -14.21
N THR A 57 13.78 14.16 -15.43
CA THR A 57 12.70 14.71 -16.28
C THR A 57 11.37 13.98 -16.12
N TYR A 58 11.36 12.82 -15.45
CA TYR A 58 10.13 12.12 -15.12
C TYR A 58 9.46 12.78 -13.90
N PRO A 59 8.19 13.22 -13.98
CA PRO A 59 7.53 13.89 -12.87
C PRO A 59 7.27 12.92 -11.71
N LEU A 60 7.69 13.30 -10.50
CA LEU A 60 7.42 12.56 -9.27
C LEU A 60 6.46 13.38 -8.40
N ILE A 61 5.19 12.99 -8.42
CA ILE A 61 4.10 13.71 -7.74
C ILE A 61 3.64 12.87 -6.53
N PRO A 62 3.82 13.34 -5.29
CA PRO A 62 3.53 12.55 -4.09
C PRO A 62 2.11 11.96 -4.04
N ASN A 63 1.12 12.73 -4.48
CA ASN A 63 -0.29 12.28 -4.49
C ASN A 63 -0.52 11.14 -5.48
N GLU A 64 0.07 11.21 -6.69
CA GLU A 64 -0.06 10.16 -7.71
C GLU A 64 0.70 8.89 -7.30
N ILE A 65 1.84 9.05 -6.63
CA ILE A 65 2.59 7.92 -6.09
C ILE A 65 1.77 7.21 -5.01
N ALA A 66 1.17 7.96 -4.08
CA ALA A 66 0.32 7.40 -3.05
C ALA A 66 -0.89 6.66 -3.65
N ASP A 67 -1.55 7.25 -4.64
CA ASP A 67 -2.67 6.64 -5.36
C ASP A 67 -2.24 5.33 -6.06
N GLY A 68 -1.09 5.34 -6.74
CA GLY A 68 -0.53 4.15 -7.39
C GLY A 68 -0.22 3.02 -6.41
N ILE A 69 0.31 3.33 -5.22
CA ILE A 69 0.58 2.32 -4.17
C ILE A 69 -0.72 1.70 -3.65
N ILE A 70 -1.77 2.51 -3.45
CA ILE A 70 -3.08 2.03 -2.99
C ILE A 70 -3.72 1.16 -4.08
N ALA A 71 -3.72 1.63 -5.34
CA ALA A 71 -4.29 0.91 -6.48
C ALA A 71 -3.57 -0.44 -6.73
N ALA A 72 -2.27 -0.50 -6.49
CA ALA A 72 -1.48 -1.73 -6.59
C ALA A 72 -1.65 -2.67 -5.37
N GLY A 73 -2.44 -2.30 -4.35
CA GLY A 73 -2.63 -3.09 -3.13
C GLY A 73 -1.38 -3.17 -2.23
N LEU A 74 -0.31 -2.43 -2.55
CA LEU A 74 0.96 -2.45 -1.82
C LEU A 74 0.84 -1.83 -0.41
N PHE A 75 -0.15 -0.96 -0.20
CA PHE A 75 -0.38 -0.31 1.09
C PHE A 75 -0.99 -1.24 2.16
N GLN A 76 -1.51 -2.42 1.78
CA GLN A 76 -2.22 -3.33 2.70
C GLN A 76 -1.28 -4.19 3.58
N ILE A 77 0.05 -4.13 3.38
CA ILE A 77 1.00 -5.10 3.98
C ILE A 77 1.55 -4.69 5.35
N ILE A 78 1.36 -3.45 5.82
CA ILE A 78 1.98 -2.95 7.07
C ILE A 78 1.01 -2.93 8.27
N GLY A 79 0.03 -3.82 8.27
CA GLY A 79 -1.08 -3.81 9.23
C GLY A 79 -1.64 -5.18 9.62
N GLU A 80 -0.87 -6.27 9.44
CA GLU A 80 -1.13 -7.57 10.09
C GLU A 80 0.12 -8.08 10.82
#